data_AF-A0A6I3B9R2-F1
#
_entry.id   AF-A0A6I3B9R2-F1
#
_cell.length_a   1.000
_cell.length_b   1.000
_cell.length_c   1.000
_cell.angle_alpha   90.00
_cell.angle_beta   90.00
_cell.angle_gamma   90.00
#
_symmetry.space_group_name_H-M   'P 1'
#
loop_
_entity.id
_entity.type
_entity.pdbx_description
1 polymer ?
#
loop_
_entity_poly.entity_id
_entity_poly.type
_entity_poly.pdbx_seq_one_letter_code
_entity_poly.pdbx_strand_id
1 'polypeptide(L)'
;MQVCGFVWHSLIWGLIRTKLGLVRILIWWRRFRRDIGFTLTELAIAMLVLGVLASVAIPSFLGSRNNAYDKEAQASIEVVLRAAKFHYQSQGDFSTGSSAQCGDSAVLAADLQKLEPGIDVVASSVSSTSSRVVSVQAVQTWNSNAELLGCQGFYAVALSSSGSCWAARLIVEGKFLAASSVSPVVVAQQTNTSNKAVTTWTALAVNGHAFGVLKPQTSAADGDNTNGLVAVRTACKAATQSTGSATVSSNYIAPSQFYATWRDTVSGGTGSSSSSSGSSGSSDDWSTAAYTFGGTGPGGGNVFYYRPSGFACGPTLAATCKYLEVAKTTGASAWTDPFKQWSGDTTTSVTTGTAVGTGYQNTIAIVTQSATADKAATLTRAYRGPSNLDDWFLPSIDELNQLCKWQRGQAWVSDATLCDNTGSNNSGPGTPAFSDGYWSSSQSAAGFASVINFDPNVSFSNAAKSSNQGVRPIRAFG
;
A
#
# COMPACT_ATOMS: atom_id res chain seq x y z
N MET A 1 62.33 -8.31 -1.23
CA MET A 1 62.13 -9.42 -0.26
C MET A 1 61.89 -8.80 1.11
N GLN A 2 60.93 -9.31 1.88
CA GLN A 2 60.27 -8.68 3.05
C GLN A 2 59.27 -7.58 2.70
N VAL A 3 57.98 -7.93 2.57
CA VAL A 3 56.89 -7.56 3.51
C VAL A 3 55.71 -8.51 3.21
N CYS A 4 55.79 -9.76 3.65
CA CYS A 4 54.69 -10.72 3.55
C CYS A 4 54.75 -11.59 4.82
N GLY A 5 54.05 -11.18 5.89
CA GLY A 5 54.15 -11.92 7.16
C GLY A 5 53.37 -11.39 8.36
N PHE A 6 52.65 -10.26 8.27
CA PHE A 6 52.03 -9.67 9.48
C PHE A 6 50.49 -9.60 9.49
N VAL A 7 49.79 -10.07 8.45
CA VAL A 7 48.32 -9.96 8.39
C VAL A 7 47.60 -11.30 8.63
N TRP A 8 48.31 -12.43 8.57
CA TRP A 8 47.67 -13.76 8.67
C TRP A 8 47.47 -14.27 10.11
N HIS A 9 48.15 -13.69 11.11
CA HIS A 9 47.96 -14.07 12.53
C HIS A 9 46.79 -13.35 13.24
N SER A 10 46.25 -12.27 12.67
CA SER A 10 45.16 -11.50 13.30
C SER A 10 43.74 -12.01 12.96
N LEU A 11 43.57 -12.79 11.89
CA LEU A 11 42.24 -13.27 11.47
C LEU A 11 41.82 -14.59 12.12
N ILE A 12 42.77 -15.43 12.55
CA ILE A 12 42.47 -16.68 13.29
C ILE A 12 42.03 -16.36 14.74
N TRP A 13 42.50 -15.26 15.33
CA TRP A 13 42.09 -14.81 16.65
C TRP A 13 40.71 -14.10 16.69
N GLY A 14 40.21 -13.62 15.55
CA GLY A 14 38.91 -12.96 15.44
C GLY A 14 37.71 -13.92 15.48
N LEU A 15 37.87 -15.13 14.91
CA LEU A 15 36.80 -16.15 14.82
C LEU A 15 36.67 -17.02 16.08
N ILE A 16 37.64 -17.00 17.00
CA ILE A 16 37.56 -17.70 18.29
C ILE A 16 36.84 -16.84 19.35
N ARG A 17 36.77 -15.51 19.18
CA ARG A 17 36.10 -14.60 20.14
C ARG A 17 34.57 -14.57 20.04
N THR A 18 33.96 -14.98 18.92
CA THR A 18 32.49 -14.91 18.74
C THR A 18 31.74 -16.14 19.27
N LYS A 19 32.37 -17.32 19.37
CA LYS A 19 31.74 -18.48 20.04
C LYS A 19 31.82 -18.42 21.57
N LEU A 20 32.82 -17.75 22.16
CA LEU A 20 32.90 -17.57 23.62
C LEU A 20 31.98 -16.47 24.15
N GLY A 21 31.61 -15.46 23.34
CA GLY A 21 30.69 -14.40 23.76
C GLY A 21 29.26 -14.90 24.01
N LEU A 22 28.74 -15.75 23.12
CA LEU A 22 27.40 -16.33 23.25
C LEU A 22 27.31 -17.35 24.40
N VAL A 23 28.37 -18.15 24.62
CA VAL A 23 28.42 -19.08 25.74
C VAL A 23 28.50 -18.34 27.09
N ARG A 24 29.16 -17.19 27.16
CA ARG A 24 29.21 -16.37 28.38
C ARG A 24 27.90 -15.64 28.69
N ILE A 25 27.16 -15.21 27.66
CA ILE A 25 25.81 -14.63 27.83
C ILE A 25 24.79 -15.71 28.27
N LEU A 26 24.89 -16.92 27.70
CA LEU A 26 24.08 -18.07 28.13
C LEU A 26 24.44 -18.59 29.53
N ILE A 27 25.71 -18.51 29.94
CA ILE A 27 26.16 -18.88 31.30
C ILE A 27 25.73 -17.83 32.35
N TRP A 28 25.67 -16.54 31.99
CA TRP A 28 25.19 -15.50 32.89
C TRP A 28 23.69 -15.64 33.18
N TRP A 29 22.88 -15.95 32.17
CA TRP A 29 21.45 -16.25 32.34
C TRP A 29 21.15 -17.54 33.14
N ARG A 30 22.15 -18.42 33.29
CA ARG A 30 21.99 -19.68 34.03
C ARG A 30 22.35 -19.59 35.53
N ARG A 31 22.84 -18.44 36.01
CA ARG A 31 23.33 -18.30 37.40
C ARG A 31 22.45 -17.47 38.35
N PHE A 32 21.33 -16.93 37.87
CA PHE A 32 20.29 -16.27 38.68
C PHE A 32 18.98 -17.08 38.77
N ARG A 33 19.03 -18.39 38.55
CA ARG A 33 18.03 -19.33 39.09
C ARG A 33 18.59 -19.95 40.37
N ARG A 34 18.70 -19.13 41.40
CA ARG A 34 18.72 -19.63 42.77
C ARG A 34 17.38 -19.27 43.38
N ASP A 35 16.76 -20.28 43.96
CA ASP A 35 15.45 -20.26 44.58
C ASP A 35 15.37 -19.15 45.64
N ILE A 36 14.89 -17.97 45.23
CA ILE A 36 14.50 -16.88 46.12
C ILE A 36 12.97 -16.85 46.03
N GLY A 37 12.30 -17.21 47.12
CA GLY A 37 10.84 -17.09 47.20
C GLY A 37 10.41 -15.66 46.91
N PHE A 38 9.34 -15.48 46.14
CA PHE A 38 8.78 -14.18 45.78
C PHE A 38 8.64 -13.29 47.02
N THR A 39 9.46 -12.26 47.14
CA THR A 39 9.25 -11.25 48.17
C THR A 39 8.10 -10.34 47.72
N LEU A 40 7.27 -9.89 48.66
CA LEU A 40 6.20 -8.92 48.37
C LEU A 40 6.74 -7.65 47.69
N THR A 41 7.99 -7.28 47.98
CA THR A 41 8.68 -6.13 47.38
C THR A 41 8.99 -6.33 45.90
N GLU A 42 9.30 -7.55 45.45
CA GLU A 42 9.63 -7.82 44.04
C GLU A 42 8.37 -7.74 43.16
N LEU A 43 7.25 -8.30 43.63
CA LEU A 43 5.97 -8.13 42.97
C LEU A 43 5.49 -6.67 42.99
N ALA A 44 5.76 -5.93 44.07
CA ALA A 44 5.41 -4.51 44.17
C ALA A 44 6.21 -3.62 43.18
N ILE A 45 7.50 -3.87 43.01
CA ILE A 45 8.32 -3.14 42.02
C ILE A 45 7.90 -3.55 40.60
N ALA A 46 7.61 -4.84 40.36
CA ALA A 46 7.16 -5.31 39.05
C ALA A 46 5.84 -4.65 38.61
N MET A 47 4.83 -4.58 39.49
CA MET A 47 3.58 -3.89 39.16
C MET A 47 3.76 -2.38 38.95
N LEU A 48 4.69 -1.75 39.67
CA LEU A 48 5.04 -0.33 39.48
C LEU A 48 5.65 -0.11 38.10
N VAL A 49 6.63 -0.92 37.72
CA VAL A 49 7.28 -0.82 36.40
C VAL A 49 6.29 -1.10 35.27
N LEU A 50 5.47 -2.15 35.40
CA LEU A 50 4.41 -2.44 34.42
C LEU A 50 3.38 -1.32 34.33
N GLY A 51 3.02 -0.67 35.44
CA GLY A 51 2.12 0.48 35.47
C GLY A 51 2.67 1.68 34.70
N VAL A 52 3.96 2.00 34.88
CA VAL A 52 4.63 3.10 34.16
C VAL A 52 4.74 2.79 32.66
N LEU A 53 5.06 1.55 32.30
CA LEU A 53 5.14 1.14 30.89
C LEU A 53 3.75 1.17 30.22
N ALA A 54 2.72 0.70 30.92
CA ALA A 54 1.35 0.68 30.41
C ALA A 54 0.79 2.10 30.19
N SER A 55 1.07 3.05 31.09
CA SER A 55 0.55 4.42 30.96
C SER A 55 1.04 5.13 29.69
N VAL A 56 2.28 4.85 29.26
CA VAL A 56 2.85 5.41 28.02
C VAL A 56 2.37 4.63 26.79
N ALA A 57 2.21 3.32 26.89
CA ALA A 57 1.90 2.47 25.74
C ALA A 57 0.41 2.42 25.37
N ILE A 58 -0.51 2.48 26.34
CA ILE A 58 -1.96 2.29 26.12
C ILE A 58 -2.53 3.30 25.10
N PRO A 59 -2.25 4.61 25.18
CA PRO A 59 -2.82 5.58 24.24
C PRO A 59 -2.42 5.28 22.78
N SER A 60 -1.16 4.89 22.56
CA SER A 60 -0.64 4.52 21.24
C SER A 60 -1.25 3.21 20.74
N PHE A 61 -1.36 2.21 21.63
CA PHE A 61 -1.96 0.92 21.31
C PHE A 61 -3.43 1.05 20.91
N LEU A 62 -4.21 1.88 21.61
CA LEU A 62 -5.62 2.13 21.28
C LEU A 62 -5.78 2.79 19.91
N GLY A 63 -4.90 3.73 19.54
CA GLY A 63 -4.88 4.34 18.21
C GLY A 63 -4.58 3.33 17.11
N SER A 64 -3.54 2.51 17.29
CA SER A 64 -3.18 1.45 16.33
C SER A 64 -4.30 0.42 16.16
N ARG A 65 -4.97 0.06 17.26
CA ARG A 65 -6.08 -0.90 17.24
C ARG A 65 -7.29 -0.34 16.48
N ASN A 66 -7.66 0.90 16.74
CA ASN A 66 -8.79 1.53 16.05
C ASN A 66 -8.53 1.68 14.56
N ASN A 67 -7.30 2.05 14.17
CA ASN A 67 -6.89 2.08 12.76
C ASN A 67 -6.99 0.70 12.11
N ALA A 68 -6.57 -0.38 12.80
CA ALA A 68 -6.69 -1.74 12.27
C ALA A 68 -8.17 -2.14 12.04
N TYR A 69 -9.07 -1.78 12.96
CA TYR A 69 -10.52 -2.00 12.78
C TYR A 69 -11.09 -1.21 11.61
N ASP A 70 -10.65 0.04 11.42
CA ASP A 70 -11.05 0.85 10.28
C ASP A 70 -10.57 0.25 8.96
N LYS A 71 -9.36 -0.31 8.93
CA LYS A 71 -8.83 -1.02 7.75
C LYS A 71 -9.60 -2.29 7.42
N GLU A 72 -10.11 -3.00 8.42
CA GLU A 72 -10.97 -4.16 8.17
C GLU A 72 -12.27 -3.75 7.47
N ALA A 73 -12.95 -2.71 7.96
CA ALA A 73 -14.19 -2.20 7.33
C ALA A 73 -13.93 -1.68 5.90
N GLN A 74 -12.83 -0.96 5.69
CA GLN A 74 -12.42 -0.47 4.36
C GLN A 74 -12.19 -1.63 3.38
N ALA A 75 -11.50 -2.70 3.83
CA ALA A 75 -11.24 -3.87 3.01
C ALA A 75 -12.53 -4.59 2.58
N SER A 76 -13.49 -4.77 3.50
CA SER A 76 -14.79 -5.37 3.17
C SER A 76 -15.58 -4.55 2.16
N ILE A 77 -15.56 -3.22 2.29
CA ILE A 77 -16.18 -2.33 1.30
C ILE A 77 -15.51 -2.49 -0.07
N GLU A 78 -14.19 -2.55 -0.14
CA GLU A 78 -13.47 -2.74 -1.40
C GLU A 78 -13.78 -4.06 -2.10
N VAL A 79 -13.95 -5.15 -1.33
CA VAL A 79 -14.40 -6.45 -1.86
C VAL A 79 -15.78 -6.32 -2.50
N VAL A 80 -16.73 -5.68 -1.81
CA VAL A 80 -18.08 -5.45 -2.33
C VAL A 80 -18.09 -4.50 -3.54
N LEU A 81 -17.21 -3.50 -3.59
CA LEU A 81 -17.05 -2.65 -4.78
C LEU A 81 -16.58 -3.44 -6.01
N ARG A 82 -15.74 -4.45 -5.84
CA ARG A 82 -15.32 -5.33 -6.94
C ARG A 82 -16.49 -6.17 -7.44
N ALA A 83 -17.29 -6.74 -6.51
CA ALA A 83 -18.52 -7.43 -6.85
C ALA A 83 -19.47 -6.54 -7.65
N ALA A 84 -19.68 -5.29 -7.20
CA ALA A 84 -20.54 -4.34 -7.88
C ALA A 84 -20.07 -4.01 -9.30
N LYS A 85 -18.76 -3.89 -9.53
CA LYS A 85 -18.21 -3.71 -10.88
C LYS A 85 -18.44 -4.92 -11.77
N PHE A 86 -18.25 -6.13 -11.24
CA PHE A 86 -18.52 -7.35 -12.00
C PHE A 86 -20.01 -7.44 -12.37
N HIS A 87 -20.89 -7.11 -11.43
CA HIS A 87 -22.33 -6.99 -11.67
C HIS A 87 -22.63 -5.99 -12.79
N TYR A 88 -22.04 -4.79 -12.73
CA TYR A 88 -22.17 -3.76 -13.76
C TYR A 88 -21.71 -4.22 -15.15
N GLN A 89 -20.60 -4.95 -15.25
CA GLN A 89 -20.13 -5.50 -16.52
C GLN A 89 -21.11 -6.51 -17.14
N SER A 90 -21.90 -7.20 -16.32
CA SER A 90 -22.89 -8.16 -16.79
C SER A 90 -24.24 -7.54 -17.17
N GLN A 91 -24.67 -6.48 -16.48
CA GLN A 91 -26.00 -5.87 -16.64
C GLN A 91 -26.01 -4.51 -17.37
N GLY A 92 -24.86 -3.84 -17.47
CA GLY A 92 -24.74 -2.48 -17.99
C GLY A 92 -25.20 -1.37 -17.04
N ASP A 93 -25.69 -1.73 -15.85
CA ASP A 93 -25.99 -0.83 -14.74
C ASP A 93 -25.82 -1.54 -13.38
N PHE A 94 -25.97 -0.81 -12.27
CA PHE A 94 -25.96 -1.40 -10.93
C PHE A 94 -27.34 -1.94 -10.47
N SER A 95 -28.32 -2.00 -11.38
CA SER A 95 -29.67 -2.51 -11.08
C SER A 95 -29.75 -4.03 -11.29
N THR A 96 -30.89 -4.63 -10.99
CA THR A 96 -31.08 -6.10 -11.06
C THR A 96 -31.56 -6.57 -12.43
N GLY A 97 -31.14 -5.92 -13.53
CA GLY A 97 -31.45 -6.36 -14.90
C GLY A 97 -32.92 -6.16 -15.33
N SER A 98 -33.75 -5.48 -14.55
CA SER A 98 -35.04 -4.94 -14.99
C SER A 98 -35.07 -3.44 -14.68
N SER A 99 -35.34 -2.66 -15.72
CA SER A 99 -35.30 -1.19 -15.68
C SER A 99 -36.15 -0.64 -14.52
N ALA A 100 -35.48 -0.09 -13.49
CA ALA A 100 -35.89 1.07 -12.65
C ALA A 100 -35.62 0.94 -11.14
N GLN A 101 -35.26 -0.21 -10.58
CA GLN A 101 -35.04 -0.32 -9.12
C GLN A 101 -33.64 0.10 -8.70
N CYS A 102 -33.35 1.40 -8.75
CA CYS A 102 -32.29 1.98 -7.92
C CYS A 102 -32.87 2.27 -6.52
N GLY A 103 -32.03 2.26 -5.48
CA GLY A 103 -32.46 2.38 -4.09
C GLY A 103 -32.34 1.08 -3.32
N ASP A 104 -33.27 0.83 -2.39
CA ASP A 104 -33.27 -0.37 -1.56
C ASP A 104 -33.65 -1.61 -2.38
N SER A 105 -32.71 -2.55 -2.52
CA SER A 105 -32.91 -3.80 -3.26
C SER A 105 -32.22 -4.96 -2.56
N ALA A 106 -33.03 -5.86 -1.99
CA ALA A 106 -32.55 -7.12 -1.44
C ALA A 106 -32.01 -8.06 -2.54
N VAL A 107 -32.51 -7.93 -3.77
CA VAL A 107 -32.03 -8.74 -4.91
C VAL A 107 -30.63 -8.32 -5.31
N LEU A 108 -30.33 -7.01 -5.37
CA LEU A 108 -28.97 -6.51 -5.60
C LEU A 108 -28.02 -7.04 -4.52
N ALA A 109 -28.40 -6.94 -3.25
CA ALA A 109 -27.59 -7.47 -2.16
C ALA A 109 -27.32 -8.98 -2.32
N ALA A 110 -28.34 -9.77 -2.68
CA ALA A 110 -28.20 -11.21 -2.91
C ALA A 110 -27.33 -11.54 -4.13
N ASP A 111 -27.38 -10.76 -5.20
CA ASP A 111 -26.54 -10.98 -6.38
C ASP A 111 -25.07 -10.66 -6.09
N LEU A 112 -24.80 -9.58 -5.35
CA LEU A 112 -23.44 -9.29 -4.87
C LEU A 112 -22.93 -10.33 -3.87
N GLN A 113 -23.81 -10.86 -3.01
CA GLN A 113 -23.48 -11.95 -2.07
C GLN A 113 -23.01 -13.23 -2.79
N LYS A 114 -23.57 -13.54 -3.97
CA LYS A 114 -23.14 -14.69 -4.77
C LYS A 114 -21.73 -14.50 -5.33
N LEU A 115 -21.35 -13.27 -5.65
CA LEU A 115 -20.03 -12.92 -6.15
C LEU A 115 -18.98 -12.92 -5.03
N GLU A 116 -19.35 -12.44 -3.84
CA GLU A 116 -18.46 -12.34 -2.69
C GLU A 116 -19.04 -13.02 -1.44
N PRO A 117 -18.99 -14.35 -1.36
CA PRO A 117 -19.59 -15.10 -0.25
C PRO A 117 -18.87 -14.89 1.11
N GLY A 118 -17.68 -14.30 1.11
CA GLY A 118 -16.87 -14.06 2.31
C GLY A 118 -17.29 -12.84 3.15
N ILE A 119 -18.20 -12.01 2.63
CA ILE A 119 -18.73 -10.79 3.26
C ILE A 119 -20.25 -10.87 3.24
N ASP A 120 -20.93 -10.41 4.30
CA ASP A 120 -22.38 -10.36 4.36
C ASP A 120 -22.86 -9.04 3.73
N VAL A 121 -23.50 -9.13 2.57
CA VAL A 121 -24.01 -8.00 1.80
C VAL A 121 -25.50 -7.84 2.09
N VAL A 122 -25.86 -6.67 2.60
CA VAL A 122 -27.23 -6.37 3.03
C VAL A 122 -27.83 -5.21 2.23
N ALA A 123 -29.16 -5.20 2.14
CA ALA A 123 -29.90 -4.16 1.44
C ALA A 123 -29.71 -2.78 2.11
N SER A 124 -30.10 -1.71 1.42
CA SER A 124 -29.74 -0.34 1.80
C SER A 124 -30.46 0.15 3.05
N SER A 125 -31.62 -0.43 3.35
CA SER A 125 -32.40 -0.16 4.56
C SER A 125 -31.79 -0.76 5.83
N VAL A 126 -30.91 -1.76 5.68
CA VAL A 126 -30.26 -2.48 6.79
C VAL A 126 -28.94 -1.81 7.15
N SER A 127 -28.76 -1.50 8.43
CA SER A 127 -27.50 -0.95 8.94
C SER A 127 -26.41 -2.02 9.03
N SER A 128 -25.20 -1.62 8.65
CA SER A 128 -24.01 -2.39 8.94
C SER A 128 -23.82 -2.53 10.45
N THR A 129 -23.69 -3.76 10.93
CA THR A 129 -23.50 -4.08 12.35
C THR A 129 -22.06 -4.43 12.69
N SER A 130 -21.21 -4.66 11.67
CA SER A 130 -19.83 -5.10 11.81
C SER A 130 -19.04 -4.76 10.54
N SER A 131 -17.71 -4.85 10.61
CA SER A 131 -16.79 -4.61 9.49
C SER A 131 -17.04 -5.57 8.33
N ARG A 132 -17.71 -6.71 8.57
CA ARG A 132 -18.06 -7.74 7.58
C ARG A 132 -19.51 -7.69 7.07
N VAL A 133 -20.34 -6.78 7.59
CA VAL A 133 -21.71 -6.58 7.09
C VAL A 133 -21.72 -5.30 6.29
N VAL A 134 -21.84 -5.37 4.97
CA VAL A 134 -21.77 -4.21 4.08
C VAL A 134 -23.15 -3.90 3.53
N SER A 135 -23.66 -2.72 3.87
CA SER A 135 -24.91 -2.20 3.32
C SER A 135 -24.65 -1.58 1.96
N VAL A 136 -25.46 -1.94 0.96
CA VAL A 136 -25.26 -1.52 -0.44
C VAL A 136 -26.48 -0.85 -1.04
N GLN A 137 -26.26 0.04 -2.02
CA GLN A 137 -27.32 0.67 -2.79
C GLN A 137 -26.85 1.07 -4.18
N ALA A 138 -27.66 0.78 -5.20
CA ALA A 138 -27.55 1.42 -6.51
C ALA A 138 -28.28 2.77 -6.52
N VAL A 139 -27.74 3.78 -7.19
CA VAL A 139 -28.24 5.15 -7.17
C VAL A 139 -28.40 5.66 -8.59
N GLN A 140 -29.50 6.38 -8.83
CA GLN A 140 -29.73 7.07 -10.09
C GLN A 140 -28.76 8.23 -10.26
N THR A 141 -28.37 8.49 -11.50
CA THR A 141 -27.59 9.69 -11.82
C THR A 141 -28.22 10.47 -12.96
N TRP A 142 -27.89 11.76 -13.00
CA TRP A 142 -28.37 12.69 -14.01
C TRP A 142 -27.23 13.43 -14.68
N ASN A 143 -27.38 13.75 -15.97
CA ASN A 143 -26.44 14.59 -16.71
C ASN A 143 -26.69 16.09 -16.49
N SER A 144 -25.91 16.95 -17.15
CA SER A 144 -26.03 18.40 -17.06
C SER A 144 -27.38 18.97 -17.53
N ASN A 145 -28.12 18.22 -18.33
CA ASN A 145 -29.42 18.60 -18.89
C ASN A 145 -30.59 18.04 -18.06
N ALA A 146 -30.32 17.50 -16.86
CA ALA A 146 -31.29 16.82 -16.00
C ALA A 146 -31.93 15.56 -16.64
N GLU A 147 -31.26 14.94 -17.61
CA GLU A 147 -31.69 13.64 -18.16
C GLU A 147 -31.21 12.50 -17.25
N LEU A 148 -32.08 11.52 -17.02
CA LEU A 148 -31.82 10.34 -16.21
C LEU A 148 -30.92 9.35 -16.98
N LEU A 149 -29.82 8.92 -16.35
CA LEU A 149 -28.85 7.98 -16.93
C LEU A 149 -29.00 6.54 -16.40
N GLY A 150 -29.99 6.29 -15.52
CA GLY A 150 -30.21 5.01 -14.87
C GLY A 150 -29.38 4.81 -13.60
N CYS A 151 -29.25 3.57 -13.13
CA CYS A 151 -28.52 3.22 -11.91
C CYS A 151 -27.00 3.22 -12.15
N GLN A 152 -26.41 4.39 -12.40
CA GLN A 152 -24.99 4.54 -12.70
C GLN A 152 -24.14 4.87 -11.46
N GLY A 153 -24.78 4.98 -10.30
CA GLY A 153 -24.11 5.14 -9.02
C GLY A 153 -24.24 3.91 -8.13
N PHE A 154 -23.26 3.71 -7.26
CA PHE A 154 -23.25 2.64 -6.28
C PHE A 154 -22.63 3.13 -4.96
N TYR A 155 -23.22 2.72 -3.84
CA TYR A 155 -22.74 2.99 -2.50
C TYR A 155 -22.56 1.68 -1.74
N ALA A 156 -21.47 1.59 -0.97
CA ALA A 156 -21.20 0.53 -0.03
C ALA A 156 -20.75 1.12 1.31
N VAL A 157 -21.33 0.62 2.41
CA VAL A 157 -21.17 1.21 3.74
C VAL A 157 -20.93 0.12 4.78
N ALA A 158 -19.91 0.29 5.63
CA ALA A 158 -19.57 -0.66 6.69
C ALA A 158 -19.18 0.04 8.00
N LEU A 159 -19.60 -0.55 9.11
CA LEU A 159 -19.31 -0.10 10.46
C LEU A 159 -18.01 -0.74 10.95
N SER A 160 -17.04 0.08 11.32
CA SER A 160 -15.81 -0.39 11.98
C SER A 160 -16.05 -0.70 13.45
N SER A 161 -15.32 -1.68 14.00
CA SER A 161 -15.27 -1.91 15.44
C SER A 161 -14.68 -0.73 16.23
N SER A 162 -14.05 0.25 15.57
CA SER A 162 -13.70 1.55 16.15
C SER A 162 -14.91 2.41 16.52
N GLY A 163 -16.09 2.12 15.94
CA GLY A 163 -17.31 2.91 16.03
C GLY A 163 -17.52 3.88 14.87
N SER A 164 -16.56 3.99 13.96
CA SER A 164 -16.67 4.83 12.75
C SER A 164 -17.41 4.11 11.64
N CYS A 165 -18.25 4.84 10.90
CA CYS A 165 -18.91 4.34 9.71
C CYS A 165 -18.14 4.77 8.46
N TRP A 166 -17.75 3.81 7.64
CA TRP A 166 -17.02 4.04 6.39
C TRP A 166 -17.95 3.87 5.20
N ALA A 167 -17.85 4.76 4.22
CA ALA A 167 -18.63 4.69 3.00
C ALA A 167 -17.73 4.83 1.77
N ALA A 168 -18.02 4.04 0.74
CA ALA A 168 -17.51 4.25 -0.59
C ALA A 168 -18.65 4.52 -1.55
N ARG A 169 -18.35 5.36 -2.55
CA ARG A 169 -19.20 5.72 -3.66
C ARG A 169 -18.46 5.44 -4.96
N LEU A 170 -19.13 4.79 -5.90
CA LEU A 170 -18.69 4.63 -7.27
C LEU A 170 -19.73 5.25 -8.20
N ILE A 171 -19.32 6.20 -9.03
CA ILE A 171 -20.16 6.73 -10.11
C ILE A 171 -19.51 6.35 -11.44
N VAL A 172 -20.22 5.67 -12.33
CA VAL A 172 -19.71 5.31 -13.66
C VAL A 172 -20.06 6.40 -14.66
N GLU A 173 -21.30 6.89 -14.60
CA GLU A 173 -21.78 7.99 -15.42
C GLU A 173 -22.68 8.92 -14.60
N GLY A 174 -22.68 10.21 -14.96
CA GLY A 174 -23.58 11.21 -14.41
C GLY A 174 -22.90 12.21 -13.48
N LYS A 175 -23.52 13.39 -13.44
CA LYS A 175 -23.00 14.56 -12.73
C LYS A 175 -23.74 14.81 -11.42
N PHE A 176 -25.00 14.40 -11.32
CA PHE A 176 -25.86 14.67 -10.16
C PHE A 176 -26.52 13.40 -9.63
N LEU A 177 -26.86 13.40 -8.34
CA LEU A 177 -27.60 12.32 -7.65
C LEU A 177 -29.09 12.64 -7.47
N ALA A 178 -29.56 13.77 -8.00
CA ALA A 178 -30.95 14.16 -8.01
C ALA A 178 -31.26 14.99 -9.25
N ALA A 179 -32.50 14.89 -9.75
CA ALA A 179 -33.00 15.73 -10.83
C ALA A 179 -32.91 17.22 -10.44
N SER A 180 -32.44 18.05 -11.36
CA SER A 180 -32.32 19.51 -11.18
C SER A 180 -31.40 19.96 -10.02
N SER A 181 -30.55 19.07 -9.48
CA SER A 181 -29.53 19.49 -8.52
C SER A 181 -28.53 20.44 -9.20
N VAL A 182 -28.22 21.54 -8.54
CA VAL A 182 -27.18 22.49 -8.99
C VAL A 182 -25.80 22.14 -8.45
N SER A 183 -25.73 21.27 -7.43
CA SER A 183 -24.48 20.83 -6.82
C SER A 183 -24.05 19.49 -7.42
N PRO A 184 -22.96 19.45 -8.23
CA PRO A 184 -22.49 18.21 -8.82
C PRO A 184 -21.93 17.26 -7.76
N VAL A 185 -21.85 15.99 -8.11
CA VAL A 185 -21.04 15.02 -7.39
C VAL A 185 -19.59 15.48 -7.46
N VAL A 186 -19.04 15.86 -6.31
CA VAL A 186 -17.66 16.31 -6.18
C VAL A 186 -16.83 15.32 -5.38
N VAL A 187 -15.53 15.38 -5.60
CA VAL A 187 -14.52 14.81 -4.73
C VAL A 187 -13.79 15.99 -4.08
N ALA A 188 -13.73 15.98 -2.76
CA ALA A 188 -13.04 17.00 -1.98
C ALA A 188 -11.56 17.07 -2.37
N GLN A 189 -11.06 18.28 -2.57
CA GLN A 189 -9.64 18.51 -2.83
C GLN A 189 -8.80 18.12 -1.61
N GLN A 190 -7.60 17.61 -1.89
CA GLN A 190 -6.61 17.27 -0.87
C GLN A 190 -5.99 18.57 -0.34
N THR A 191 -6.52 19.12 0.76
CA THR A 191 -5.86 20.22 1.46
C THR A 191 -4.84 19.66 2.44
N ASN A 192 -3.55 19.76 2.10
CA ASN A 192 -2.48 19.63 3.09
C ASN A 192 -2.62 20.82 4.05
N THR A 193 -2.75 20.55 5.35
CA THR A 193 -2.93 21.56 6.42
C THR A 193 -1.79 22.58 6.53
N SER A 194 -0.75 22.49 5.70
CA SER A 194 0.33 23.49 5.58
C SER A 194 0.11 24.55 4.50
N ASN A 195 -0.95 24.49 3.69
CA ASN A 195 -1.24 25.55 2.72
C ASN A 195 -2.68 26.04 2.81
N LYS A 196 -2.85 27.10 3.60
CA LYS A 196 -4.06 27.92 3.65
C LYS A 196 -4.12 28.86 2.43
N ALA A 197 -3.93 28.31 1.23
CA ALA A 197 -4.14 28.98 -0.05
C ALA A 197 -4.11 27.91 -1.15
N VAL A 198 -5.25 27.65 -1.78
CA VAL A 198 -5.51 28.01 -3.18
C VAL A 198 -7.00 27.74 -3.43
N THR A 199 -7.64 28.79 -3.91
CA THR A 199 -9.03 28.98 -4.23
C THR A 199 -9.44 28.32 -5.55
N THR A 200 -10.76 28.07 -5.62
CA THR A 200 -11.64 28.07 -6.80
C THR A 200 -11.58 26.87 -7.77
N TRP A 201 -12.58 26.00 -7.59
CA TRP A 201 -13.41 25.35 -8.61
C TRP A 201 -12.73 24.92 -9.92
N THR A 202 -12.48 23.63 -10.04
CA THR A 202 -13.18 22.86 -11.08
C THR A 202 -13.69 21.57 -10.44
N ALA A 203 -15.01 21.52 -10.22
CA ALA A 203 -15.73 20.27 -9.99
C ALA A 203 -15.68 19.47 -11.30
N LEU A 204 -14.57 18.76 -11.52
CA LEU A 204 -14.58 17.66 -12.49
C LEU A 204 -15.53 16.62 -11.90
N ALA A 205 -16.65 16.37 -12.59
CA ALA A 205 -17.53 15.26 -12.26
C ALA A 205 -16.67 14.00 -12.34
N VAL A 206 -16.32 13.44 -11.18
CA VAL A 206 -15.45 12.27 -11.15
C VAL A 206 -16.36 11.06 -11.30
N ASN A 207 -16.49 10.59 -12.53
CA ASN A 207 -16.76 9.18 -12.76
C ASN A 207 -15.57 8.43 -12.12
N GLY A 208 -15.82 7.67 -11.06
CA GLY A 208 -14.79 7.01 -10.27
C GLY A 208 -15.19 6.74 -8.83
N HIS A 209 -14.21 6.24 -8.07
CA HIS A 209 -14.35 5.92 -6.65
C HIS A 209 -14.15 7.17 -5.80
N ALA A 210 -14.93 7.26 -4.73
CA ALA A 210 -14.74 8.24 -3.68
C ALA A 210 -15.08 7.62 -2.31
N PHE A 211 -14.37 8.04 -1.28
CA PHE A 211 -14.40 7.45 0.05
C PHE A 211 -14.67 8.50 1.13
N GLY A 212 -15.46 8.16 2.12
CA GLY A 212 -15.79 9.05 3.23
C GLY A 212 -15.91 8.28 4.55
N VAL A 213 -15.90 9.03 5.64
CA VAL A 213 -16.07 8.49 6.99
C VAL A 213 -17.01 9.37 7.80
N LEU A 214 -17.90 8.74 8.54
CA LEU A 214 -18.70 9.35 9.59
C LEU A 214 -18.19 8.84 10.93
N LYS A 215 -17.58 9.73 11.70
CA LYS A 215 -17.00 9.38 13.00
C LYS A 215 -17.93 9.73 14.14
N PRO A 216 -17.96 8.92 15.20
CA PRO A 216 -18.64 9.31 16.42
C PRO A 216 -17.95 10.52 17.04
N GLN A 217 -18.72 11.55 17.33
CA GLN A 217 -18.30 12.66 18.17
C GLN A 217 -18.71 12.30 19.59
N THR A 218 -17.73 12.11 20.46
CA THR A 218 -17.96 12.01 21.91
C THR A 218 -17.77 13.40 22.48
N SER A 219 -18.70 13.83 23.34
CA SER A 219 -18.60 15.08 24.07
C SER A 219 -17.26 15.16 24.82
N ALA A 220 -16.35 15.97 24.29
CA ALA A 220 -15.37 16.67 25.11
C ALA A 220 -16.07 17.94 25.66
N ALA A 221 -15.30 18.90 26.18
CA ALA A 221 -15.83 20.09 26.86
C ALA A 221 -16.79 20.99 26.04
N ASP A 222 -17.00 20.69 24.76
CA ASP A 222 -17.85 21.40 23.80
C ASP A 222 -19.31 20.89 23.76
N GLY A 223 -19.61 19.71 24.32
CA GLY A 223 -20.99 19.20 24.44
C GLY A 223 -21.67 18.85 23.10
N ASP A 224 -20.94 18.85 21.99
CA ASP A 224 -21.46 18.52 20.67
C ASP A 224 -21.66 17.00 20.54
N ASN A 225 -22.93 16.58 20.42
CA ASN A 225 -23.34 15.19 20.22
C ASN A 225 -24.02 14.98 18.85
N THR A 226 -23.78 15.88 17.90
CA THR A 226 -24.42 15.85 16.57
C THR A 226 -24.23 14.49 15.86
N ASN A 227 -23.12 13.79 16.13
CA ASN A 227 -22.87 12.41 15.68
C ASN A 227 -22.52 11.43 16.82
N GLY A 228 -23.43 11.22 17.79
CA GLY A 228 -23.19 10.23 18.86
C GLY A 228 -23.02 8.79 18.35
N LEU A 229 -22.30 7.93 19.10
CA LEU A 229 -22.00 6.53 18.74
C LEU A 229 -23.22 5.72 18.26
N VAL A 230 -24.36 5.86 18.95
CA VAL A 230 -25.61 5.17 18.60
C VAL A 230 -26.17 5.69 17.27
N ALA A 231 -26.08 7.00 17.06
CA ALA A 231 -26.59 7.65 15.86
C ALA A 231 -25.75 7.26 14.63
N VAL A 232 -24.42 7.21 14.76
CA VAL A 232 -23.51 6.70 13.72
C VAL A 232 -23.83 5.25 13.36
N ARG A 233 -24.03 4.36 14.35
CA ARG A 233 -24.38 2.96 14.08
C ARG A 233 -25.70 2.82 13.31
N THR A 234 -26.73 3.56 13.71
CA THR A 234 -28.03 3.54 13.03
C THR A 234 -27.94 4.10 11.61
N ALA A 235 -27.15 5.16 11.42
CA ALA A 235 -26.96 5.81 10.12
C ALA A 235 -25.96 5.09 9.21
N CYS A 236 -25.29 4.03 9.69
CA CYS A 236 -24.29 3.30 8.91
C CYS A 236 -24.93 2.33 7.92
N LYS A 237 -25.66 2.89 6.96
CA LYS A 237 -26.35 2.17 5.89
C LYS A 237 -26.32 2.95 4.59
N ALA A 238 -26.34 2.25 3.47
CA ALA A 238 -26.26 2.87 2.17
C ALA A 238 -27.44 3.81 1.90
N ALA A 239 -28.65 3.50 2.39
CA ALA A 239 -29.81 4.39 2.21
C ALA A 239 -29.58 5.80 2.79
N THR A 240 -28.88 5.91 3.91
CA THR A 240 -28.61 7.22 4.55
C THR A 240 -27.47 7.95 3.86
N GLN A 241 -26.40 7.23 3.46
CA GLN A 241 -25.21 7.85 2.89
C GLN A 241 -25.36 8.23 1.39
N SER A 242 -26.37 7.71 0.71
CA SER A 242 -26.59 7.88 -0.74
C SER A 242 -27.59 8.99 -1.12
N THR A 243 -28.22 9.64 -0.14
CA THR A 243 -29.30 10.62 -0.38
C THR A 243 -28.85 11.89 -1.12
N GLY A 244 -27.55 12.21 -1.11
CA GLY A 244 -26.98 13.36 -1.82
C GLY A 244 -27.51 14.73 -1.37
N SER A 245 -28.39 14.79 -0.38
CA SER A 245 -29.11 15.99 0.06
C SER A 245 -28.59 16.45 1.41
N ALA A 246 -28.21 17.73 1.49
CA ALA A 246 -27.71 18.32 2.72
C ALA A 246 -28.79 18.57 3.80
N THR A 247 -30.05 18.32 3.45
CA THR A 247 -31.20 18.90 4.14
C THR A 247 -31.88 17.93 5.10
N VAL A 248 -31.48 16.65 5.15
CA VAL A 248 -32.26 15.64 5.90
C VAL A 248 -31.37 14.58 6.57
N SER A 249 -30.51 15.00 7.50
CA SER A 249 -30.22 14.29 8.78
C SER A 249 -28.92 14.83 9.38
N SER A 250 -28.85 14.95 10.71
CA SER A 250 -27.56 14.76 11.38
C SER A 250 -27.16 13.30 11.15
N ASN A 251 -25.88 12.97 10.93
CA ASN A 251 -25.35 11.60 10.68
C ASN A 251 -25.26 11.10 9.22
N TYR A 252 -24.89 11.95 8.25
CA TYR A 252 -24.51 11.49 6.90
C TYR A 252 -23.19 12.14 6.45
N ILE A 253 -22.53 11.50 5.49
CA ILE A 253 -21.33 12.01 4.82
C ILE A 253 -21.80 12.88 3.65
N ALA A 254 -21.56 14.19 3.74
CA ALA A 254 -21.93 15.09 2.67
C ALA A 254 -21.15 14.78 1.39
N PRO A 255 -21.72 15.05 0.19
CA PRO A 255 -20.99 14.87 -1.08
C PRO A 255 -19.63 15.58 -1.12
N SER A 256 -19.50 16.70 -0.40
CA SER A 256 -18.26 17.48 -0.23
C SER A 256 -17.25 16.88 0.75
N GLN A 257 -17.58 15.78 1.43
CA GLN A 257 -16.74 15.08 2.41
C GLN A 257 -16.22 13.73 1.88
N PHE A 258 -16.43 13.45 0.58
CA PHE A 258 -15.86 12.30 -0.10
C PHE A 258 -14.52 12.64 -0.75
N TYR A 259 -13.54 11.76 -0.60
CA TYR A 259 -12.16 11.92 -1.07
C TYR A 259 -11.78 10.83 -2.07
N ALA A 260 -10.78 11.09 -2.91
CA ALA A 260 -10.29 10.11 -3.88
C ALA A 260 -9.65 8.85 -3.25
N THR A 261 -9.28 8.89 -1.97
CA THR A 261 -8.62 7.80 -1.25
C THR A 261 -9.19 7.71 0.16
N TRP A 262 -9.08 6.53 0.80
CA TRP A 262 -9.40 6.38 2.22
C TRP A 262 -8.61 7.38 3.07
N ARG A 263 -9.32 8.30 3.72
CA ARG A 263 -8.76 9.25 4.66
C ARG A 263 -9.65 9.43 5.86
N ASP A 264 -8.99 9.81 6.93
CA ASP A 264 -9.62 10.27 8.15
C ASP A 264 -9.88 11.78 8.05
N THR A 265 -11.15 12.19 8.06
CA THR A 265 -11.50 13.60 8.21
C THR A 265 -11.53 13.98 9.67
N VAL A 266 -10.51 14.72 10.12
CA VAL A 266 -10.57 15.38 11.42
C VAL A 266 -11.43 16.64 11.26
N SER A 267 -12.52 16.75 12.02
CA SER A 267 -13.13 18.05 12.32
C SER A 267 -12.12 18.85 13.14
N GLY A 268 -11.89 20.11 12.73
CA GLY A 268 -10.82 20.96 13.27
C GLY A 268 -10.71 20.93 14.79
N GLY A 269 -9.60 20.40 15.29
CA GLY A 269 -9.24 20.34 16.70
C GLY A 269 -7.83 19.80 16.84
N THR A 270 -6.92 20.65 17.33
CA THR A 270 -5.47 20.45 17.39
C THR A 270 -5.10 19.16 18.13
N GLY A 271 -4.46 18.22 17.43
CA GLY A 271 -3.96 16.97 18.00
C GLY A 271 -3.15 16.20 16.97
N SER A 272 -1.90 16.61 16.77
CA SER A 272 -0.93 15.96 15.89
C SER A 272 -0.82 14.46 16.19
N SER A 273 -1.30 13.64 15.28
CA SER A 273 -0.87 12.26 15.11
C SER A 273 -0.69 12.03 13.62
N SER A 274 0.57 11.86 13.24
CA SER A 274 1.05 11.61 11.89
C SER A 274 0.50 10.27 11.38
N SER A 275 -0.68 10.32 10.79
CA SER A 275 -1.25 9.25 9.98
C SER A 275 -0.77 9.43 8.55
N SER A 276 0.27 8.71 8.25
CA SER A 276 0.89 8.67 6.94
C SER A 276 -0.03 7.91 5.98
N SER A 277 -0.83 8.67 5.23
CA SER A 277 -1.78 8.19 4.23
C SER A 277 -1.17 8.38 2.85
N GLY A 278 -0.73 7.28 2.23
CA GLY A 278 -0.28 7.26 0.84
C GLY A 278 -1.47 7.47 -0.09
N SER A 279 -1.44 8.58 -0.81
CA SER A 279 -2.35 8.95 -1.89
C SER A 279 -2.02 8.15 -3.15
N SER A 280 -2.98 7.44 -3.72
CA SER A 280 -2.96 7.00 -5.11
C SER A 280 -3.85 7.93 -5.95
N GLY A 281 -3.23 8.60 -6.93
CA GLY A 281 -3.90 9.37 -7.97
C GLY A 281 -4.26 8.48 -9.16
N SER A 282 -5.52 8.60 -9.57
CA SER A 282 -6.16 8.39 -10.87
C SER A 282 -5.75 7.23 -11.81
N SER A 283 -6.82 6.49 -12.16
CA SER A 283 -7.15 5.86 -13.45
C SER A 283 -6.13 4.90 -14.05
N ASP A 284 -6.27 3.64 -13.66
CA ASP A 284 -6.33 2.53 -14.62
C ASP A 284 -7.33 1.51 -14.06
N ASP A 285 -7.78 0.59 -14.90
CA ASP A 285 -8.74 -0.47 -14.60
C ASP A 285 -8.08 -1.63 -13.83
N TRP A 286 -8.47 -1.85 -12.57
CA TRP A 286 -7.93 -2.91 -11.71
C TRP A 286 -9.06 -3.63 -10.98
N SER A 287 -9.72 -4.55 -11.68
CA SER A 287 -10.78 -5.42 -11.12
C SER A 287 -10.31 -6.84 -10.79
N THR A 288 -9.04 -7.19 -11.02
CA THR A 288 -8.52 -8.56 -10.84
C THR A 288 -7.17 -8.69 -10.13
N ALA A 289 -6.59 -7.59 -9.62
CA ALA A 289 -5.29 -7.65 -8.97
C ALA A 289 -5.40 -8.09 -7.49
N ALA A 290 -4.74 -9.19 -7.13
CA ALA A 290 -4.67 -9.69 -5.75
C ALA A 290 -3.87 -8.75 -4.83
N TYR A 291 -2.98 -7.93 -5.40
CA TYR A 291 -2.13 -6.98 -4.68
C TYR A 291 -2.29 -5.58 -5.26
N THR A 292 -2.31 -4.58 -4.39
CA THR A 292 -2.44 -3.17 -4.77
C THR A 292 -1.07 -2.55 -5.03
N PHE A 293 -1.01 -1.64 -6.00
CA PHE A 293 0.17 -0.85 -6.30
C PHE A 293 0.58 0.02 -5.09
N GLY A 294 1.85 0.02 -4.74
CA GLY A 294 2.39 0.59 -3.49
C GLY A 294 2.09 -0.24 -2.22
N GLY A 295 1.21 -1.25 -2.30
CA GLY A 295 0.87 -2.16 -1.20
C GLY A 295 1.98 -3.15 -0.87
N THR A 296 1.78 -3.96 0.17
CA THR A 296 2.78 -4.96 0.59
C THR A 296 2.58 -6.28 -0.17
N GLY A 297 3.60 -6.72 -0.89
CA GLY A 297 3.63 -8.02 -1.57
C GLY A 297 3.97 -9.17 -0.62
N PRO A 298 3.93 -10.43 -1.10
CA PRO A 298 4.14 -11.61 -0.27
C PRO A 298 5.56 -11.74 0.30
N GLY A 299 6.57 -11.13 -0.33
CA GLY A 299 7.92 -11.00 0.21
C GLY A 299 8.06 -9.93 1.28
N GLY A 300 7.04 -9.10 1.49
CA GLY A 300 7.04 -7.98 2.42
C GLY A 300 7.51 -6.66 1.79
N GLY A 301 7.84 -6.65 0.51
CA GLY A 301 8.23 -5.46 -0.26
C GLY A 301 7.04 -4.61 -0.70
N ASN A 302 7.29 -3.46 -1.32
CA ASN A 302 6.24 -2.67 -1.96
C ASN A 302 6.01 -3.14 -3.40
N VAL A 303 4.78 -3.43 -3.79
CA VAL A 303 4.43 -3.77 -5.17
C VAL A 303 4.54 -2.52 -6.03
N PHE A 304 5.37 -2.54 -7.06
CA PHE A 304 5.63 -1.38 -7.92
C PHE A 304 5.33 -1.64 -9.40
N TYR A 305 4.91 -2.85 -9.76
CA TYR A 305 4.57 -3.22 -11.13
C TYR A 305 3.53 -4.34 -11.15
N TYR A 306 2.62 -4.28 -12.11
CA TYR A 306 1.66 -5.31 -12.43
C TYR A 306 1.44 -5.37 -13.94
N ARG A 307 1.34 -6.57 -14.51
CA ARG A 307 0.94 -6.78 -15.89
C ARG A 307 -0.19 -7.84 -15.97
N PRO A 308 -1.40 -7.47 -16.41
CA PRO A 308 -2.53 -8.41 -16.48
C PRO A 308 -2.24 -9.66 -17.33
N SER A 309 -1.55 -9.48 -18.47
CA SER A 309 -1.16 -10.57 -19.37
C SER A 309 -0.04 -11.46 -18.82
N GLY A 310 0.58 -11.08 -17.70
CA GLY A 310 1.73 -11.77 -17.12
C GLY A 310 3.02 -11.61 -17.93
N PHE A 311 4.14 -12.01 -17.35
CA PHE A 311 5.48 -12.01 -17.94
C PHE A 311 6.27 -13.26 -17.55
N ALA A 312 7.14 -13.71 -18.45
CA ALA A 312 8.04 -14.82 -18.19
C ALA A 312 9.06 -14.44 -17.11
N CYS A 313 9.25 -15.28 -16.10
CA CYS A 313 10.09 -14.99 -14.93
C CYS A 313 10.77 -16.24 -14.36
N GLY A 314 11.61 -16.03 -13.35
CA GLY A 314 12.32 -17.10 -12.64
C GLY A 314 13.64 -17.52 -13.32
N PRO A 315 14.29 -18.59 -12.83
CA PRO A 315 15.63 -18.99 -13.30
C PRO A 315 15.70 -19.38 -14.78
N THR A 316 14.62 -19.96 -15.31
CA THR A 316 14.53 -20.47 -16.68
C THR A 316 13.56 -19.68 -17.56
N LEU A 317 12.95 -18.61 -17.04
CA LEU A 317 11.87 -17.86 -17.71
C LEU A 317 10.65 -18.74 -18.07
N ALA A 318 10.47 -19.88 -17.39
CA ALA A 318 9.36 -20.80 -17.63
C ALA A 318 8.12 -20.50 -16.79
N ALA A 319 8.25 -19.71 -15.71
CA ALA A 319 7.13 -19.31 -14.87
C ALA A 319 6.48 -18.04 -15.42
N THR A 320 5.17 -17.89 -15.17
CA THR A 320 4.43 -16.66 -15.50
C THR A 320 4.19 -15.87 -14.22
N CYS A 321 4.88 -14.74 -14.08
CA CYS A 321 4.65 -13.78 -13.00
C CYS A 321 3.72 -12.67 -13.47
N LYS A 322 3.08 -11.97 -12.52
CA LYS A 322 2.24 -10.80 -12.82
C LYS A 322 2.70 -9.54 -12.12
N TYR A 323 3.45 -9.66 -11.03
CA TYR A 323 3.81 -8.56 -10.15
C TYR A 323 5.31 -8.49 -9.92
N LEU A 324 5.80 -7.27 -9.62
CA LEU A 324 7.10 -7.05 -9.01
C LEU A 324 6.94 -6.28 -7.70
N GLU A 325 7.69 -6.70 -6.68
CA GLU A 325 7.85 -5.98 -5.41
C GLU A 325 9.31 -5.58 -5.18
N VAL A 326 9.51 -4.46 -4.49
CA VAL A 326 10.83 -3.91 -4.14
C VAL A 326 11.05 -3.96 -2.63
N ALA A 327 12.27 -4.25 -2.19
CA ALA A 327 12.62 -4.25 -0.78
C ALA A 327 12.40 -2.88 -0.12
N LYS A 328 11.86 -2.89 1.09
CA LYS A 328 11.58 -1.68 1.88
C LYS A 328 12.83 -1.15 2.55
N THR A 329 12.92 0.16 2.70
CA THR A 329 13.98 0.84 3.48
C THR A 329 13.61 1.09 4.94
N THR A 330 12.41 0.68 5.35
CA THR A 330 11.89 0.84 6.71
C THR A 330 11.24 -0.46 7.18
N GLY A 331 11.10 -0.61 8.51
CA GLY A 331 10.49 -1.78 9.13
C GLY A 331 11.46 -2.96 9.31
N ALA A 332 10.90 -4.17 9.51
CA ALA A 332 11.69 -5.39 9.66
C ALA A 332 12.47 -5.70 8.38
N SER A 333 13.73 -6.17 8.50
CA SER A 333 14.60 -6.45 7.35
C SER A 333 14.77 -5.28 6.37
N ALA A 334 14.78 -4.04 6.90
CA ALA A 334 14.97 -2.83 6.12
C ALA A 334 16.28 -2.86 5.32
N TRP A 335 16.16 -2.54 4.03
CA TRP A 335 17.27 -2.41 3.11
C TRP A 335 17.85 -1.00 3.14
N THR A 336 19.18 -0.86 3.11
CA THR A 336 19.85 0.43 3.33
C THR A 336 20.43 1.06 2.06
N ASP A 337 20.07 0.56 0.88
CA ASP A 337 20.66 0.93 -0.42
C ASP A 337 22.19 1.02 -0.43
N PRO A 338 22.88 -0.06 -0.07
CA PRO A 338 24.31 -0.03 -0.04
C PRO A 338 24.89 0.15 -1.45
N PHE A 339 25.93 0.98 -1.55
CA PHE A 339 26.67 1.19 -2.78
C PHE A 339 27.67 0.05 -2.97
N LYS A 340 27.53 -0.71 -4.07
CA LYS A 340 28.35 -1.91 -4.33
C LYS A 340 28.83 -1.97 -5.76
N GLN A 341 29.94 -2.66 -5.98
CA GLN A 341 30.36 -3.08 -7.32
C GLN A 341 29.37 -4.09 -7.90
N TRP A 342 29.22 -4.09 -9.22
CA TRP A 342 28.21 -4.88 -9.92
C TRP A 342 28.35 -6.40 -9.65
N SER A 343 29.59 -6.89 -9.72
CA SER A 343 29.97 -8.30 -9.57
C SER A 343 31.42 -8.42 -9.09
N GLY A 344 31.84 -9.62 -8.67
CA GLY A 344 33.24 -9.89 -8.33
C GLY A 344 34.16 -10.05 -9.55
N ASP A 345 33.61 -10.37 -10.72
CA ASP A 345 34.29 -10.29 -12.02
C ASP A 345 33.80 -9.06 -12.77
N THR A 346 34.65 -8.04 -12.86
CA THR A 346 34.32 -6.75 -13.47
C THR A 346 34.80 -6.63 -14.91
N THR A 347 35.34 -7.71 -15.50
CA THR A 347 36.05 -7.66 -16.78
C THR A 347 35.50 -8.62 -17.83
N THR A 348 34.90 -9.73 -17.42
CA THR A 348 34.40 -10.76 -18.34
C THR A 348 32.92 -10.53 -18.66
N SER A 349 32.53 -10.78 -19.91
CA SER A 349 31.12 -10.77 -20.31
C SER A 349 30.35 -11.94 -19.70
N VAL A 350 29.17 -11.63 -19.15
CA VAL A 350 28.11 -12.58 -18.79
C VAL A 350 26.89 -12.33 -19.67
N THR A 351 26.14 -13.37 -20.01
CA THR A 351 24.92 -13.25 -20.83
C THR A 351 23.75 -12.82 -19.93
N THR A 352 23.14 -11.68 -20.24
CA THR A 352 22.01 -11.10 -19.48
C THR A 352 20.99 -10.50 -20.44
N GLY A 353 19.71 -10.55 -20.06
CA GLY A 353 18.62 -9.85 -20.76
C GLY A 353 18.31 -8.45 -20.20
N THR A 354 17.48 -7.70 -20.92
CA THR A 354 16.98 -6.39 -20.49
C THR A 354 15.51 -6.40 -20.08
N ALA A 355 14.73 -7.32 -20.66
CA ALA A 355 13.28 -7.37 -20.55
C ALA A 355 12.77 -7.62 -19.12
N VAL A 356 11.56 -7.12 -18.84
CA VAL A 356 10.83 -7.41 -17.61
C VAL A 356 10.72 -8.92 -17.39
N GLY A 357 11.15 -9.39 -16.21
CA GLY A 357 11.21 -10.80 -15.84
C GLY A 357 12.60 -11.45 -15.95
N THR A 358 13.54 -10.83 -16.65
CA THR A 358 14.89 -11.40 -16.85
C THR A 358 15.84 -11.17 -15.66
N GLY A 359 15.52 -10.27 -14.72
CA GLY A 359 16.42 -9.89 -13.63
C GLY A 359 16.85 -11.06 -12.75
N TYR A 360 15.96 -12.02 -12.48
CA TYR A 360 16.29 -13.21 -11.70
C TYR A 360 17.37 -14.04 -12.40
N GLN A 361 17.12 -14.42 -13.66
CA GLN A 361 18.05 -15.21 -14.46
C GLN A 361 19.41 -14.50 -14.62
N ASN A 362 19.39 -13.19 -14.90
CA ASN A 362 20.61 -12.38 -14.97
C ASN A 362 21.41 -12.45 -13.68
N THR A 363 20.74 -12.27 -12.54
CA THR A 363 21.39 -12.27 -11.24
C THR A 363 22.00 -13.63 -10.93
N ILE A 364 21.33 -14.74 -11.28
CA ILE A 364 21.92 -16.09 -11.17
C ILE A 364 23.17 -16.24 -12.05
N ALA A 365 23.13 -15.76 -13.30
CA ALA A 365 24.28 -15.82 -14.18
C ALA A 365 25.49 -15.04 -13.62
N ILE A 366 25.24 -13.83 -13.09
CA ILE A 366 26.28 -13.00 -12.46
C ILE A 366 26.88 -13.69 -11.22
N VAL A 367 26.04 -14.24 -10.34
CA VAL A 367 26.50 -14.96 -9.13
C VAL A 367 27.24 -16.25 -9.48
N THR A 368 26.85 -16.92 -10.57
CA THR A 368 27.52 -18.13 -11.07
C THR A 368 28.89 -17.79 -11.65
N GLN A 369 29.00 -16.67 -12.38
CA GLN A 369 30.28 -16.18 -12.89
C GLN A 369 31.23 -15.81 -11.74
N SER A 370 30.71 -15.16 -10.69
CA SER A 370 31.51 -14.79 -9.52
C SER A 370 30.67 -14.74 -8.24
N ALA A 371 30.94 -15.68 -7.34
CA ALA A 371 30.29 -15.79 -6.04
C ALA A 371 30.91 -14.89 -4.95
N THR A 372 31.71 -13.88 -5.34
CA THR A 372 32.32 -12.94 -4.37
C THR A 372 31.22 -12.26 -3.56
N ALA A 373 31.28 -12.44 -2.25
CA ALA A 373 30.33 -11.85 -1.32
C ALA A 373 30.34 -10.31 -1.42
N ASP A 374 29.23 -9.71 -0.98
CA ASP A 374 29.09 -8.26 -0.87
C ASP A 374 29.30 -7.52 -2.22
N LYS A 375 28.67 -8.05 -3.28
CA LYS A 375 28.54 -7.43 -4.61
C LYS A 375 27.07 -7.27 -4.96
N ALA A 376 26.72 -6.41 -5.90
CA ALA A 376 25.31 -6.07 -6.16
C ALA A 376 24.43 -7.31 -6.38
N ALA A 377 24.87 -8.24 -7.24
CA ALA A 377 24.16 -9.50 -7.48
C ALA A 377 24.17 -10.46 -6.27
N THR A 378 25.33 -10.68 -5.62
CA THR A 378 25.41 -11.62 -4.47
C THR A 378 24.67 -11.10 -3.25
N LEU A 379 24.67 -9.79 -3.02
CA LEU A 379 23.99 -9.14 -1.90
C LEU A 379 22.47 -9.14 -2.07
N THR A 380 21.96 -8.82 -3.27
CA THR A 380 20.52 -8.93 -3.56
C THR A 380 20.03 -10.36 -3.46
N ARG A 381 20.82 -11.35 -3.91
CA ARG A 381 20.50 -12.77 -3.73
C ARG A 381 20.57 -13.27 -2.29
N ALA A 382 21.35 -12.62 -1.43
CA ALA A 382 21.41 -12.94 -0.02
C ALA A 382 20.25 -12.33 0.79
N TYR A 383 19.55 -11.33 0.22
CA TYR A 383 18.38 -10.74 0.87
C TYR A 383 17.25 -11.77 1.00
N ARG A 384 16.56 -11.76 2.14
CA ARG A 384 15.45 -12.66 2.44
C ARG A 384 14.12 -11.95 2.70
N GLY A 385 14.16 -10.63 2.89
CA GLY A 385 12.99 -9.85 3.26
C GLY A 385 12.37 -10.22 4.62
N PRO A 386 11.27 -9.56 5.00
CA PRO A 386 10.49 -9.90 6.18
C PRO A 386 9.91 -11.32 6.16
N SER A 387 9.56 -11.83 4.98
CA SER A 387 8.91 -13.15 4.81
C SER A 387 9.90 -14.32 4.63
N ASN A 388 11.20 -14.06 4.77
CA ASN A 388 12.26 -15.06 4.63
C ASN A 388 12.26 -15.84 3.30
N LEU A 389 11.95 -15.17 2.18
CA LEU A 389 11.91 -15.76 0.84
C LEU A 389 13.29 -15.66 0.17
N ASP A 390 13.66 -16.65 -0.63
CA ASP A 390 15.01 -16.76 -1.20
C ASP A 390 15.10 -16.34 -2.66
N ASP A 391 14.07 -15.74 -3.23
CA ASP A 391 13.91 -15.42 -4.66
C ASP A 391 14.03 -13.92 -4.98
N TRP A 392 14.70 -13.14 -4.12
CA TRP A 392 15.05 -11.73 -4.35
C TRP A 392 16.25 -11.55 -5.28
N PHE A 393 16.26 -10.57 -6.18
CA PHE A 393 17.30 -10.43 -7.20
C PHE A 393 17.57 -8.97 -7.58
N LEU A 394 18.64 -8.74 -8.34
CA LEU A 394 18.99 -7.44 -8.91
C LEU A 394 18.14 -7.20 -10.17
N PRO A 395 17.35 -6.10 -10.26
CA PRO A 395 16.41 -5.87 -11.36
C PRO A 395 17.14 -5.80 -12.71
N SER A 396 16.57 -6.34 -13.78
CA SER A 396 16.97 -5.99 -15.15
C SER A 396 16.70 -4.50 -15.43
N ILE A 397 17.27 -3.96 -16.50
CA ILE A 397 17.12 -2.52 -16.80
C ILE A 397 15.66 -2.13 -17.04
N ASP A 398 14.84 -2.99 -17.67
CA ASP A 398 13.43 -2.67 -17.90
C ASP A 398 12.60 -2.82 -16.62
N GLU A 399 12.98 -3.69 -15.68
CA GLU A 399 12.37 -3.76 -14.34
C GLU A 399 12.73 -2.52 -13.50
N LEU A 400 13.98 -2.07 -13.58
CA LEU A 400 14.43 -0.85 -12.93
C LEU A 400 13.75 0.39 -13.54
N ASN A 401 13.47 0.37 -14.85
CA ASN A 401 12.66 1.38 -15.53
C ASN A 401 11.23 1.44 -14.97
N GLN A 402 10.58 0.30 -14.73
CA GLN A 402 9.25 0.29 -14.09
C GLN A 402 9.31 0.82 -12.67
N LEU A 403 10.38 0.51 -11.93
CA LEU A 403 10.61 1.04 -10.59
C LEU A 403 10.80 2.57 -10.60
N CYS A 404 11.45 3.11 -11.64
CA CYS A 404 11.54 4.55 -11.87
C CYS A 404 10.17 5.19 -12.13
N LYS A 405 9.37 4.63 -13.05
CA LYS A 405 8.00 5.15 -13.30
C LYS A 405 7.17 5.15 -12.03
N TRP A 406 7.23 4.05 -11.27
CA TRP A 406 6.59 3.97 -9.97
C TRP A 406 7.06 5.11 -9.08
N GLN A 407 8.37 5.26 -8.87
CA GLN A 407 8.95 6.30 -8.03
C GLN A 407 8.50 7.71 -8.43
N ARG A 408 8.37 7.99 -9.73
CA ARG A 408 7.97 9.28 -10.30
C ARG A 408 6.45 9.49 -10.39
N GLY A 409 5.65 8.50 -9.97
CA GLY A 409 4.20 8.54 -10.12
C GLY A 409 3.74 8.60 -11.58
N GLN A 410 4.54 8.05 -12.51
CA GLN A 410 4.22 8.01 -13.93
C GLN A 410 3.34 6.81 -14.25
N ALA A 411 2.32 7.02 -15.09
CA ALA A 411 1.47 5.95 -15.59
C ALA A 411 2.27 4.99 -16.48
N TRP A 412 1.90 3.71 -16.46
CA TRP A 412 2.48 2.72 -17.35
C TRP A 412 1.83 2.85 -18.73
N VAL A 413 2.65 3.00 -19.78
CA VAL A 413 2.20 3.01 -21.19
C VAL A 413 2.63 1.72 -21.89
N SER A 414 3.91 1.37 -21.74
CA SER A 414 4.49 0.11 -22.19
C SER A 414 5.78 -0.16 -21.40
N ASP A 415 6.29 -1.40 -21.48
CA ASP A 415 7.57 -1.73 -20.85
C ASP A 415 8.75 -1.00 -21.50
N ALA A 416 8.64 -0.70 -22.81
CA ALA A 416 9.66 0.00 -23.60
C ALA A 416 9.68 1.51 -23.39
N THR A 417 8.57 2.11 -22.93
CA THR A 417 8.53 3.54 -22.61
C THR A 417 9.50 3.83 -21.46
N LEU A 418 10.47 4.70 -21.67
CA LEU A 418 11.43 5.07 -20.63
C LEU A 418 10.80 6.03 -19.63
N CYS A 419 11.12 5.84 -18.36
CA CYS A 419 10.89 6.81 -17.29
C CYS A 419 11.62 8.11 -17.61
N ASP A 420 11.05 9.25 -17.23
CA ASP A 420 11.65 10.57 -17.44
C ASP A 420 11.53 11.49 -16.23
N ASN A 421 11.86 12.77 -16.40
CA ASN A 421 11.81 13.77 -15.34
C ASN A 421 10.41 14.35 -15.08
N THR A 422 9.36 13.84 -15.71
CA THR A 422 7.99 14.25 -15.40
C THR A 422 7.46 13.56 -14.13
N GLY A 423 6.30 14.01 -13.65
CA GLY A 423 5.68 13.47 -12.42
C GLY A 423 6.30 13.99 -11.13
N SER A 424 5.85 13.43 -10.01
CA SER A 424 6.28 13.79 -8.65
C SER A 424 6.78 12.55 -7.93
N ASN A 425 7.87 12.67 -7.17
CA ASN A 425 8.35 11.56 -6.35
C ASN A 425 7.23 11.11 -5.39
N ASN A 426 6.95 9.81 -5.36
CA ASN A 426 6.04 9.23 -4.37
C ASN A 426 6.53 9.61 -2.97
N SER A 427 5.71 10.33 -2.19
CA SER A 427 6.08 10.97 -0.92
C SER A 427 5.35 10.37 0.30
N GLY A 428 4.86 9.14 0.18
CA GLY A 428 4.21 8.39 1.26
C GLY A 428 5.18 7.78 2.30
N PRO A 429 4.67 7.34 3.46
CA PRO A 429 5.46 6.58 4.44
C PRO A 429 6.01 5.28 3.82
N GLY A 430 7.32 5.08 3.88
CA GLY A 430 7.96 3.92 3.26
C GLY A 430 8.13 4.03 1.74
N THR A 431 7.89 5.22 1.16
CA THR A 431 8.38 5.49 -0.19
C THR A 431 9.88 5.76 -0.11
N PRO A 432 10.68 5.02 -0.87
CA PRO A 432 12.12 5.21 -0.81
C PRO A 432 12.52 6.48 -1.53
N ALA A 433 13.35 7.32 -0.90
CA ALA A 433 14.20 8.21 -1.68
C ALA A 433 15.21 7.34 -2.43
N PHE A 434 15.04 7.17 -3.74
CA PHE A 434 16.18 6.85 -4.60
C PHE A 434 16.90 8.17 -4.83
N SER A 435 18.15 8.26 -4.41
CA SER A 435 18.89 9.54 -4.38
C SER A 435 20.16 9.51 -5.24
N ASP A 436 20.33 8.50 -6.10
CA ASP A 436 21.55 8.29 -6.89
C ASP A 436 21.30 7.30 -8.05
N GLY A 437 22.38 6.87 -8.71
CA GLY A 437 22.45 5.76 -9.66
C GLY A 437 22.26 4.40 -9.01
N TYR A 438 21.35 3.60 -9.57
CA TYR A 438 21.11 2.22 -9.14
C TYR A 438 21.47 1.22 -10.23
N TRP A 439 22.16 0.15 -9.82
CA TRP A 439 22.50 -0.96 -10.71
C TRP A 439 21.26 -1.69 -11.20
N SER A 440 21.25 -2.00 -12.50
CA SER A 440 20.50 -3.13 -13.04
C SER A 440 21.39 -4.37 -13.16
N SER A 441 20.79 -5.55 -13.38
CA SER A 441 21.47 -6.80 -13.73
C SER A 441 21.73 -6.95 -15.22
N SER A 442 21.40 -5.94 -16.03
CA SER A 442 21.63 -5.95 -17.47
C SER A 442 23.05 -5.45 -17.78
N GLN A 443 23.86 -6.32 -18.39
CA GLN A 443 25.17 -5.99 -18.90
C GLN A 443 25.05 -5.22 -20.22
N SER A 444 25.87 -4.19 -20.40
CA SER A 444 26.03 -3.50 -21.69
C SER A 444 27.32 -3.87 -22.41
N ALA A 445 28.40 -4.15 -21.68
CA ALA A 445 29.65 -4.66 -22.23
C ALA A 445 30.45 -5.46 -21.19
N ALA A 446 31.55 -6.11 -21.58
CA ALA A 446 32.36 -6.94 -20.69
C ALA A 446 32.77 -6.24 -19.37
N GLY A 447 33.09 -4.93 -19.46
CA GLY A 447 33.43 -4.08 -18.31
C GLY A 447 32.32 -3.16 -17.81
N PHE A 448 31.12 -3.18 -18.40
CA PHE A 448 30.06 -2.19 -18.14
C PHE A 448 28.68 -2.81 -17.92
N ALA A 449 27.90 -2.20 -17.05
CA ALA A 449 26.51 -2.58 -16.80
C ALA A 449 25.60 -1.35 -16.80
N SER A 450 24.32 -1.56 -17.05
CA SER A 450 23.33 -0.49 -17.17
C SER A 450 22.89 0.01 -15.80
N VAL A 451 22.74 1.33 -15.68
CA VAL A 451 22.34 2.07 -14.47
C VAL A 451 21.22 3.03 -14.83
N ILE A 452 20.28 3.21 -13.89
CA ILE A 452 19.35 4.34 -13.92
C ILE A 452 19.70 5.26 -12.76
N ASN A 453 19.98 6.52 -13.07
CA ASN A 453 20.05 7.57 -12.06
C ASN A 453 18.66 8.11 -11.79
N PHE A 454 18.31 8.29 -10.52
CA PHE A 454 17.01 8.79 -10.07
C PHE A 454 17.07 10.26 -9.61
N ASP A 455 18.25 10.81 -9.32
CA ASP A 455 18.46 12.15 -8.74
C ASP A 455 19.79 12.76 -9.26
N PRO A 456 19.85 14.05 -9.66
CA PRO A 456 18.76 15.03 -9.73
C PRO A 456 17.86 14.90 -10.95
N ASN A 457 18.32 14.16 -11.96
CA ASN A 457 17.54 13.90 -13.17
C ASN A 457 17.61 12.41 -13.53
N VAL A 458 16.45 11.87 -13.91
CA VAL A 458 16.32 10.54 -14.49
C VAL A 458 17.19 10.46 -15.73
N SER A 459 18.14 9.52 -15.72
CA SER A 459 18.99 9.24 -16.87
C SER A 459 19.40 7.76 -16.91
N PHE A 460 19.46 7.23 -18.12
CA PHE A 460 19.88 5.87 -18.41
C PHE A 460 21.30 5.92 -18.93
N SER A 461 22.21 5.16 -18.30
CA SER A 461 23.62 5.18 -18.65
C SER A 461 24.28 3.83 -18.40
N ASN A 462 25.54 3.71 -18.81
CA ASN A 462 26.38 2.55 -18.54
C ASN A 462 27.50 2.98 -17.59
N ALA A 463 27.70 2.21 -16.52
CA ALA A 463 28.78 2.44 -15.59
C ALA A 463 29.73 1.24 -15.56
N ALA A 464 31.01 1.50 -15.26
CA ALA A 464 32.01 0.45 -15.14
C ALA A 464 31.62 -0.50 -14.00
N LYS A 465 31.69 -1.82 -14.20
CA LYS A 465 31.31 -2.82 -13.18
C LYS A 465 32.09 -2.67 -11.86
N SER A 466 33.26 -2.05 -11.91
CA SER A 466 34.12 -1.72 -10.77
C SER A 466 33.68 -0.48 -9.98
N SER A 467 32.76 0.34 -10.50
CA SER A 467 32.20 1.47 -9.76
C SER A 467 31.19 0.99 -8.71
N ASN A 468 30.97 1.81 -7.68
CA ASN A 468 29.92 1.55 -6.71
C ASN A 468 28.67 2.30 -7.13
N GLN A 469 27.53 1.63 -7.18
CA GLN A 469 26.20 2.23 -7.40
C GLN A 469 25.24 1.67 -6.36
N GLY A 470 24.14 2.38 -6.15
CA GLY A 470 23.04 1.94 -5.30
C GLY A 470 22.51 0.59 -5.76
N VAL A 471 22.11 -0.24 -4.80
CA VAL A 471 21.57 -1.56 -5.05
C VAL A 471 20.27 -1.68 -4.32
N ARG A 472 19.22 -2.16 -4.98
CA ARG A 472 17.98 -2.52 -4.30
C ARG A 472 17.37 -3.80 -4.89
N PRO A 473 17.12 -4.83 -4.06
CA PRO A 473 16.55 -6.07 -4.55
C PRO A 473 15.07 -5.92 -4.87
N ILE A 474 14.66 -6.61 -5.92
CA ILE A 474 13.25 -6.81 -6.28
C ILE A 474 12.92 -8.30 -6.30
N ARG A 475 11.63 -8.62 -6.36
CA ARG A 475 11.11 -9.99 -6.44
C ARG A 475 9.91 -10.04 -7.37
N ALA A 476 9.82 -11.09 -8.18
CA ALA A 476 8.70 -11.34 -9.08
C ALA A 476 7.78 -12.44 -8.52
N PHE A 477 6.47 -12.29 -8.70
CA PHE A 477 5.47 -13.26 -8.26
C PHE A 477 4.16 -13.06 -9.03
N GLY A 478 3.20 -13.98 -8.92
CA GLY A 478 1.86 -13.80 -9.47
C GLY A 478 1.16 -15.09 -9.84
#